data_AF-A0A9Q5X433-F1
#
_entry.id   AF-A0A9Q5X433-F1
#
_cell.length_a   1.000
_cell.length_b   1.000
_cell.length_c   1.000
_cell.angle_alpha   90.00
_cell.angle_beta   90.00
_cell.angle_gamma   90.00
#
_symmetry.space_group_name_H-M   'P 1'
#
loop_
_entity.id
_entity.type
_entity.pdbx_description
1 polymer ?
#
loop_
_entity_poly.entity_id
_entity_poly.type
_entity_poly.pdbx_seq_one_letter_code
_entity_poly.pdbx_strand_id
1 'polypeptide(L)'
;MLSLNELWFIIIAVLFVGFFVLEGFDFGVGIVSRFLGENDLEKRIYLNTIGPFWHANEVWLVCAGGAMFAAFPHWYATLFSGFYIPFVFMLLALIIRGVSFKFRAKIDNHKWKGFWDWGMFLGSLLPPILWGVAIANFMVGIPIDETKNAVGGFLQLLHPFALLGGVMFLLLCIVHGLQFLTIRTTGKLRERARIAALKIAPLAIIALLIFAGVGLWKTDIFTGHGTEWIMVPIGAFVALCASTLLNKRRRDGWAFVMTSLTIVLLSASVFAGMFPRVLISSLGSIYDLTIYNAASGDYALKLMTYFSIAILPFVLGSQIWSFYVFRQPVKSDKDLEY
;
A
#
# COMPACT_ATOMS: atom_id res chain seq x y z
N MET A 1 7.28 -5.98 -29.67
CA MET A 1 8.02 -6.45 -28.48
C MET A 1 8.03 -5.32 -27.48
N LEU A 2 7.97 -5.63 -26.18
CA LEU A 2 7.94 -4.62 -25.11
C LEU A 2 9.30 -3.90 -25.03
N SER A 3 9.30 -2.57 -25.05
CA SER A 3 10.51 -1.77 -24.87
C SER A 3 11.04 -1.90 -23.43
N LEU A 4 12.32 -1.59 -23.21
CA LEU A 4 12.90 -1.65 -21.86
C LEU A 4 12.22 -0.66 -20.90
N ASN A 5 11.80 0.50 -21.41
CA ASN A 5 11.11 1.51 -20.62
C ASN A 5 9.75 0.99 -20.17
N GLU A 6 8.98 0.37 -21.08
CA GLU A 6 7.72 -0.28 -20.71
C GLU A 6 7.94 -1.42 -19.72
N LEU A 7 9.01 -2.21 -19.87
CA LEU A 7 9.31 -3.34 -18.98
C LEU A 7 9.55 -2.84 -17.57
N TRP A 8 10.39 -1.83 -17.43
CA TRP A 8 10.74 -1.26 -16.14
C TRP A 8 9.57 -0.51 -15.48
N PHE A 9 8.72 0.14 -16.29
CA PHE A 9 7.47 0.71 -15.77
C PHE A 9 6.57 -0.37 -15.17
N ILE A 10 6.37 -1.48 -15.88
CA ILE A 10 5.56 -2.62 -15.39
C ILE A 10 6.17 -3.22 -14.13
N ILE A 11 7.50 -3.42 -14.09
CA ILE A 11 8.19 -3.96 -12.90
C ILE A 11 7.95 -3.05 -11.68
N ILE A 12 8.12 -1.73 -11.83
CA ILE A 12 7.89 -0.78 -10.73
C ILE A 12 6.42 -0.77 -10.29
N ALA A 13 5.48 -0.81 -11.23
CA ALA A 13 4.06 -0.91 -10.92
C ALA A 13 3.76 -2.20 -10.13
N VAL A 14 4.33 -3.34 -10.52
CA VAL A 14 4.21 -4.61 -9.80
C VAL A 14 4.80 -4.52 -8.39
N LEU A 15 5.95 -3.86 -8.22
CA LEU A 15 6.57 -3.67 -6.91
C LEU A 15 5.67 -2.84 -5.98
N PHE A 16 5.08 -1.74 -6.46
CA PHE A 16 4.15 -0.94 -5.67
C PHE A 16 2.83 -1.68 -5.39
N VAL A 17 2.27 -2.38 -6.37
CA VAL A 17 1.07 -3.20 -6.18
C VAL A 17 1.32 -4.28 -5.12
N GLY A 18 2.45 -4.99 -5.22
CA GLY A 18 2.86 -5.98 -4.23
C GLY A 18 3.03 -5.37 -2.84
N PHE A 19 3.68 -4.21 -2.74
CA PHE A 19 3.80 -3.45 -1.49
C PHE A 19 2.41 -3.09 -0.92
N PHE A 20 1.50 -2.53 -1.70
CA PHE A 20 0.17 -2.14 -1.20
C PHE A 20 -0.67 -3.32 -0.74
N VAL A 21 -0.53 -4.50 -1.37
CA VAL A 21 -1.19 -5.72 -0.91
C VAL A 21 -0.55 -6.22 0.38
N LEU A 22 0.77 -6.40 0.39
CA LEU A 22 1.50 -7.03 1.49
C LEU A 22 1.53 -6.13 2.74
N GLU A 23 1.89 -4.87 2.55
CA GLU A 23 1.95 -3.90 3.65
C GLU A 23 0.56 -3.40 4.05
N GLY A 24 -0.42 -3.45 3.15
CA GLY A 24 -1.77 -2.99 3.42
C GLY A 24 -2.42 -3.72 4.59
N PHE A 25 -2.21 -5.05 4.71
CA PHE A 25 -2.71 -5.79 5.86
C PHE A 25 -1.87 -5.54 7.12
N ASP A 26 -0.56 -5.33 6.99
CA ASP A 26 0.31 -5.01 8.14
C ASP A 26 -0.10 -3.69 8.78
N PHE A 27 -0.35 -2.65 7.96
CA PHE A 27 -0.89 -1.39 8.44
C PHE A 27 -2.26 -1.58 9.10
N GLY A 28 -3.16 -2.32 8.46
CA GLY A 28 -4.48 -2.61 9.01
C GLY A 28 -4.40 -3.29 10.38
N VAL A 29 -3.58 -4.33 10.51
CA VAL A 29 -3.34 -5.04 11.79
C VAL A 29 -2.74 -4.09 12.83
N GLY A 30 -1.73 -3.31 12.48
CA GLY A 30 -1.09 -2.36 13.38
C GLY A 30 -2.06 -1.31 13.92
N ILE A 31 -2.96 -0.78 13.07
CA ILE A 31 -4.01 0.17 13.46
C ILE A 31 -5.00 -0.46 14.44
N VAL A 32 -5.54 -1.64 14.10
CA VAL A 32 -6.66 -2.22 14.87
C VAL A 32 -6.19 -2.93 16.13
N SER A 33 -4.96 -3.44 16.17
CA SER A 33 -4.44 -4.25 17.29
C SER A 33 -4.65 -3.61 18.65
N ARG A 34 -4.44 -2.28 18.76
CA ARG A 34 -4.57 -1.54 20.01
C ARG A 34 -6.00 -1.51 20.56
N PHE A 35 -7.00 -1.43 19.69
CA PHE A 35 -8.41 -1.25 20.07
C PHE A 35 -9.20 -2.55 20.03
N LEU A 36 -8.78 -3.51 19.21
CA LEU A 36 -9.45 -4.79 19.02
C LEU A 36 -9.12 -5.80 20.13
N GLY A 37 -7.94 -5.70 20.74
CA GLY A 37 -7.54 -6.55 21.87
C GLY A 37 -7.97 -5.97 23.21
N GLU A 38 -8.64 -6.77 24.04
CA GLU A 38 -9.16 -6.35 25.35
C GLU A 38 -8.08 -6.38 26.44
N ASN A 39 -7.05 -7.21 26.27
CA ASN A 39 -5.93 -7.34 27.20
C ASN A 39 -4.58 -7.41 26.45
N ASP A 40 -3.48 -7.37 27.20
CA ASP A 40 -2.12 -7.34 26.64
C ASP A 40 -1.80 -8.58 25.79
N LEU A 41 -2.27 -9.76 26.21
CA LEU A 41 -2.07 -11.01 25.49
C LEU A 41 -2.75 -10.96 24.11
N GLU A 42 -3.99 -10.52 24.04
CA GLU A 42 -4.74 -10.42 22.78
C GLU A 42 -4.11 -9.44 21.80
N LYS A 43 -3.66 -8.28 22.30
CA LYS A 43 -2.91 -7.30 21.50
C LYS A 43 -1.64 -7.90 20.93
N ARG A 44 -0.89 -8.65 21.76
CA ARG A 44 0.32 -9.36 21.33
C ARG A 44 0.03 -10.44 20.30
N ILE A 45 -1.06 -11.20 20.45
CA ILE A 45 -1.47 -12.20 19.47
C ILE A 45 -1.73 -11.55 18.11
N TYR A 46 -2.48 -10.44 18.07
CA TYR A 46 -2.73 -9.73 16.80
C TYR A 46 -1.43 -9.25 16.15
N LEU A 47 -0.54 -8.59 16.90
CA LEU A 47 0.73 -8.10 16.37
C LEU A 47 1.63 -9.24 15.87
N ASN A 48 1.67 -10.37 16.58
CA ASN A 48 2.49 -11.50 16.18
C ASN A 48 1.95 -12.24 14.94
N THR A 49 0.72 -11.97 14.48
CA THR A 49 0.25 -12.51 13.20
C THR A 49 1.04 -11.97 12.00
N ILE A 50 1.58 -10.76 12.13
CA ILE A 50 2.36 -10.08 11.07
C ILE A 50 3.87 -10.06 11.34
N GLY A 51 4.29 -10.40 12.57
CA GLY A 51 5.70 -10.44 13.00
C GLY A 51 6.68 -11.14 12.05
N PRO A 52 6.35 -12.32 11.47
CA PRO A 52 7.24 -13.00 10.55
C PRO A 52 7.38 -12.38 9.15
N PHE A 53 6.49 -11.46 8.77
CA PHE A 53 6.39 -10.99 7.37
C PHE A 53 6.70 -9.51 7.19
N TRP A 54 6.41 -8.67 8.18
CA TRP A 54 6.42 -7.21 8.00
C TRP A 54 7.73 -6.65 7.46
N HIS A 55 8.88 -7.15 7.96
CA HIS A 55 10.20 -6.73 7.46
C HIS A 55 10.36 -7.03 5.97
N ALA A 56 9.88 -8.20 5.51
CA ALA A 56 10.00 -8.60 4.12
C ALA A 56 8.98 -7.88 3.23
N ASN A 57 7.82 -7.51 3.77
CA ASN A 57 6.83 -6.70 3.08
C ASN A 57 7.35 -5.27 2.82
N GLU A 58 8.03 -4.65 3.79
CA GLU A 58 8.64 -3.32 3.62
C GLU A 58 9.73 -3.27 2.53
N VAL A 59 10.42 -4.39 2.30
CA VAL A 59 11.44 -4.49 1.24
C VAL A 59 10.84 -4.22 -0.14
N TRP A 60 9.55 -4.50 -0.37
CA TRP A 60 8.90 -4.17 -1.64
C TRP A 60 8.90 -2.67 -1.92
N LEU A 61 8.68 -1.83 -0.90
CA LEU A 61 8.77 -0.38 -1.02
C LEU A 61 10.21 0.07 -1.31
N VAL A 62 11.19 -0.49 -0.60
CA VAL A 62 12.61 -0.16 -0.80
C VAL A 62 13.04 -0.55 -2.22
N CYS A 63 12.64 -1.73 -2.69
CA CYS A 63 12.88 -2.19 -4.05
C CYS A 63 12.18 -1.30 -5.08
N ALA A 64 10.93 -0.89 -4.85
CA ALA A 64 10.21 0.03 -5.74
C ALA A 64 10.95 1.38 -5.86
N GLY A 65 11.36 1.97 -4.74
CA GLY A 65 12.14 3.21 -4.71
C GLY A 65 13.51 3.07 -5.39
N GLY A 66 14.23 1.98 -5.14
CA GLY A 66 15.51 1.69 -5.79
C GLY A 66 15.39 1.43 -7.29
N ALA A 67 14.35 0.70 -7.72
CA ALA A 67 14.04 0.47 -9.12
C ALA A 67 13.66 1.77 -9.83
N MET A 68 12.87 2.65 -9.19
CA MET A 68 12.60 3.99 -9.69
C MET A 68 13.87 4.81 -9.85
N PHE A 69 14.73 4.86 -8.83
CA PHE A 69 16.00 5.59 -8.89
C PHE A 69 16.87 5.14 -10.06
N ALA A 70 16.95 3.83 -10.28
CA ALA A 70 17.85 3.26 -11.26
C ALA A 70 17.26 3.25 -12.69
N ALA A 71 15.95 3.01 -12.85
CA ALA A 71 15.29 2.96 -14.17
C ALA A 71 14.72 4.31 -14.62
N PHE A 72 14.20 5.13 -13.69
CA PHE A 72 13.57 6.42 -13.97
C PHE A 72 14.06 7.50 -12.99
N PRO A 73 15.33 7.93 -13.06
CA PRO A 73 15.93 8.83 -12.08
C PRO A 73 15.21 10.17 -11.97
N HIS A 74 14.66 10.70 -13.07
CA HIS A 74 13.86 11.92 -13.01
C HIS A 74 12.53 11.71 -12.29
N TRP A 75 11.85 10.58 -12.51
CA TRP A 75 10.64 10.25 -11.75
C TRP A 75 10.95 10.17 -10.25
N TYR A 76 12.03 9.49 -9.88
CA TYR A 76 12.50 9.41 -8.51
C TYR A 76 12.79 10.80 -7.92
N ALA A 77 13.61 11.61 -8.58
CA ALA A 77 14.03 12.91 -8.07
C ALA A 77 12.83 13.84 -7.88
N THR A 78 11.97 13.98 -8.89
CA THR A 78 10.79 14.85 -8.85
C THR A 78 9.81 14.40 -7.78
N LEU A 79 9.61 13.09 -7.63
CA LEU A 79 8.70 12.56 -6.61
C LEU A 79 9.21 12.84 -5.19
N PHE A 80 10.44 12.45 -4.88
CA PHE A 80 10.99 12.57 -3.52
C PHE A 80 11.23 14.02 -3.10
N SER A 81 11.56 14.91 -4.04
CA SER A 81 11.67 16.35 -3.78
C SER A 81 10.31 17.01 -3.61
N GLY A 82 9.34 16.71 -4.49
CA GLY A 82 8.00 17.28 -4.43
C GLY A 82 7.19 16.83 -3.21
N PHE A 83 7.37 15.58 -2.78
CA PHE A 83 6.74 15.01 -1.60
C PHE A 83 7.67 14.94 -0.39
N TYR A 84 8.69 15.81 -0.32
CA TYR A 84 9.71 15.78 0.73
C TYR A 84 9.11 15.72 2.14
N ILE A 85 8.24 16.69 2.49
CA ILE A 85 7.62 16.74 3.83
C ILE A 85 6.74 15.51 4.11
N PRO A 86 5.77 15.11 3.25
CA PRO A 86 5.02 13.87 3.40
C PRO A 86 5.92 12.64 3.60
N PHE A 87 6.96 12.49 2.79
CA PHE A 87 7.82 11.31 2.82
C PHE A 87 8.74 11.26 4.04
N VAL A 88 9.17 12.41 4.57
CA VAL A 88 9.85 12.46 5.87
C VAL A 88 8.91 11.99 6.98
N PHE A 89 7.66 12.45 7.01
CA PHE A 89 6.69 11.96 7.99
C PHE A 89 6.38 10.48 7.84
N MET A 90 6.29 9.98 6.60
CA MET A 90 6.13 8.57 6.31
C MET A 90 7.31 7.74 6.82
N LEU A 91 8.54 8.19 6.56
CA LEU A 91 9.76 7.54 7.05
C LEU A 91 9.78 7.47 8.58
N LEU A 92 9.49 8.59 9.26
CA LEU A 92 9.43 8.63 10.72
C LEU A 92 8.35 7.69 11.26
N ALA A 93 7.18 7.61 10.63
CA ALA A 93 6.11 6.69 11.02
C ALA A 93 6.54 5.22 10.87
N LEU A 94 7.20 4.86 9.77
CA LEU A 94 7.73 3.51 9.55
C LEU A 94 8.83 3.15 10.57
N ILE A 95 9.73 4.08 10.89
CA ILE A 95 10.73 3.89 11.95
C ILE A 95 10.05 3.62 13.30
N ILE A 96 9.09 4.46 13.68
CA ILE A 96 8.35 4.30 14.95
C ILE A 96 7.67 2.93 14.98
N ARG A 97 7.05 2.49 13.87
CA ARG A 97 6.40 1.19 13.77
C ARG A 97 7.37 0.03 13.98
N GLY A 98 8.52 0.05 13.30
CA GLY A 98 9.53 -1.00 13.42
C GLY A 98 10.12 -1.09 14.84
N VAL A 99 10.38 0.05 15.46
CA VAL A 99 10.88 0.10 16.85
C VAL A 99 9.77 -0.33 17.82
N SER A 100 8.51 0.06 17.61
CA SER A 100 7.36 -0.41 18.38
C SER A 100 7.27 -1.93 18.43
N PHE A 101 7.48 -2.62 17.30
CA PHE A 101 7.49 -4.09 17.27
C PHE A 101 8.56 -4.69 18.19
N LYS A 102 9.80 -4.21 18.06
CA LYS A 102 10.96 -4.79 18.75
C LYS A 102 11.01 -4.41 20.24
N PHE A 103 10.64 -3.18 20.60
CA PHE A 103 10.86 -2.63 21.93
C PHE A 103 9.69 -2.87 22.89
N ARG A 104 8.46 -3.04 22.38
CA ARG A 104 7.27 -3.32 23.20
C ARG A 104 7.47 -4.47 24.18
N ALA A 105 8.11 -5.56 23.74
CA ALA A 105 8.32 -6.76 24.55
C ALA A 105 9.54 -6.72 25.48
N LYS A 106 10.36 -5.65 25.44
CA LYS A 106 11.63 -5.59 26.19
C LYS A 106 11.49 -5.25 27.66
N ILE A 107 10.42 -4.55 28.06
CA ILE A 107 10.19 -4.14 29.45
C ILE A 107 8.76 -4.51 29.83
N ASP A 108 8.61 -5.28 30.90
CA ASP A 108 7.31 -5.66 31.44
C ASP A 108 6.73 -4.56 32.32
N ASN A 109 6.29 -3.47 31.68
CA ASN A 109 5.65 -2.33 32.33
C ASN A 109 4.46 -1.84 31.50
N HIS A 110 3.31 -1.62 32.14
CA HIS A 110 2.10 -1.16 31.46
C HIS A 110 2.25 0.17 30.72
N LYS A 111 2.97 1.15 31.30
CA LYS A 111 3.22 2.45 30.64
C LYS A 111 4.12 2.27 29.41
N TRP A 112 5.13 1.40 29.51
CA TRP A 112 6.03 1.08 28.39
C TRP A 112 5.29 0.40 27.24
N LYS A 113 4.52 -0.66 27.53
CA LYS A 113 3.70 -1.35 26.53
C LYS A 113 2.68 -0.41 25.90
N GLY A 114 2.03 0.44 26.71
CA GLY A 114 1.07 1.44 26.23
C GLY A 114 1.69 2.50 25.31
N PHE A 115 2.92 2.94 25.57
CA PHE A 115 3.65 3.87 24.70
C PHE A 115 3.93 3.24 23.34
N TRP A 116 4.46 2.01 23.30
CA TRP A 116 4.76 1.34 22.04
C TRP A 116 3.51 0.88 21.29
N ASP A 117 2.41 0.57 21.99
CA ASP A 117 1.10 0.34 21.36
C ASP A 117 0.61 1.60 20.61
N TRP A 118 0.82 2.80 21.16
CA TRP A 118 0.49 4.05 20.47
C TRP A 118 1.44 4.32 19.30
N GLY A 119 2.74 4.05 19.46
CA GLY A 119 3.70 4.10 18.37
C GLY A 119 3.31 3.16 17.22
N MET A 120 2.82 1.95 17.55
CA MET A 120 2.35 0.96 16.57
C MET A 120 1.14 1.48 15.81
N PHE A 121 0.16 2.03 16.54
CA PHE A 121 -1.04 2.63 15.95
C PHE A 121 -0.67 3.79 15.02
N LEU A 122 0.08 4.79 15.49
CA LEU A 122 0.43 5.97 14.70
C LEU A 122 1.32 5.62 13.50
N GLY A 123 2.32 4.76 13.73
CA GLY A 123 3.23 4.27 12.70
C GLY A 123 2.54 3.45 11.61
N SER A 124 1.36 2.88 11.91
CA SER A 124 0.54 2.14 10.95
C SER A 124 -0.61 2.95 10.36
N LEU A 125 -1.04 4.02 11.05
CA LEU A 125 -2.11 4.92 10.61
C LEU A 125 -1.64 5.91 9.54
N LEU A 126 -0.47 6.50 9.75
CA LEU A 126 0.00 7.62 8.93
C LEU A 126 0.41 7.20 7.51
N PRO A 127 1.15 6.10 7.28
CA PRO A 127 1.60 5.75 5.93
C PRO A 127 0.47 5.48 4.92
N PRO A 128 -0.62 4.74 5.23
CA PRO A 128 -1.75 4.61 4.32
C PRO A 128 -2.38 5.95 3.93
N ILE A 129 -2.52 6.89 4.88
CA ILE A 129 -3.09 8.21 4.58
C ILE A 129 -2.19 8.94 3.58
N LEU A 130 -0.88 8.96 3.83
CA LEU A 130 0.08 9.65 2.98
C LEU A 130 0.19 9.02 1.58
N TRP A 131 0.13 7.69 1.48
CA TRP A 131 0.08 7.01 0.18
C TRP A 131 -1.19 7.32 -0.61
N GLY A 132 -2.35 7.30 0.05
CA GLY A 132 -3.61 7.67 -0.61
C GLY A 132 -3.62 9.12 -1.08
N VAL A 133 -3.06 10.04 -0.29
CA VAL A 133 -2.84 11.45 -0.68
C VAL A 133 -1.89 11.54 -1.89
N ALA A 134 -0.77 10.81 -1.87
CA ALA A 134 0.20 10.81 -2.97
C ALA A 134 -0.42 10.29 -4.27
N ILE A 135 -1.10 9.15 -4.24
CA ILE A 135 -1.75 8.55 -5.41
C ILE A 135 -2.79 9.50 -6.01
N ALA A 136 -3.62 10.13 -5.18
CA ALA A 136 -4.61 11.09 -5.65
C ALA A 136 -3.97 12.33 -6.31
N ASN A 137 -2.84 12.80 -5.79
CA ASN A 137 -2.05 13.86 -6.43
C ASN A 137 -1.42 13.39 -7.74
N PHE A 138 -1.00 12.12 -7.87
CA PHE A 138 -0.49 11.59 -9.14
C PHE A 138 -1.56 11.56 -10.22
N MET A 139 -2.80 11.26 -9.84
CA MET A 139 -3.94 11.19 -10.77
C MET A 139 -4.37 12.56 -11.28
N VAL A 140 -4.34 13.61 -10.43
CA VAL A 140 -4.72 14.98 -10.81
C VAL A 140 -3.54 15.78 -11.37
N GLY A 141 -2.33 15.37 -11.03
CA GLY A 141 -1.09 16.04 -11.38
C GLY A 141 -0.59 16.98 -10.29
N ILE A 142 0.72 17.14 -10.25
CA ILE A 142 1.42 18.08 -9.36
C ILE A 142 2.08 19.17 -10.21
N PRO A 143 2.34 20.36 -9.67
CA PRO A 143 3.02 21.40 -10.43
C PRO A 143 4.48 21.00 -10.72
N ILE A 144 4.78 20.65 -11.98
CA ILE A 144 6.13 20.30 -12.45
C ILE A 144 6.56 21.31 -13.50
N ASP A 145 7.74 21.91 -13.32
CA ASP A 145 8.31 22.89 -14.23
C ASP A 145 9.13 22.28 -15.37
N GLU A 146 9.65 23.14 -16.24
CA GLU A 146 10.49 22.78 -17.40
C GLU A 146 11.78 22.02 -17.03
N THR A 147 12.27 22.21 -15.81
CA THR A 147 13.46 21.54 -15.29
C THR A 147 13.15 20.19 -14.63
N LYS A 148 11.89 19.73 -14.74
CA LYS A 148 11.35 18.52 -14.11
C LYS A 148 11.32 18.62 -12.59
N ASN A 149 11.35 19.81 -12.02
CA ASN A 149 11.24 19.99 -10.58
C ASN A 149 9.79 20.17 -10.18
N ALA A 150 9.40 19.54 -9.06
CA ALA A 150 8.11 19.79 -8.45
C ALA A 150 8.17 21.14 -7.72
N VAL A 151 7.30 22.07 -8.12
CA VAL A 151 7.29 23.45 -7.61
C VAL A 151 6.01 23.71 -6.82
N GLY A 152 6.11 23.91 -5.52
CA GLY A 152 4.93 24.15 -4.70
C GLY A 152 5.16 23.88 -3.23
N GLY A 153 4.14 24.19 -2.42
CA GLY A 153 4.18 23.98 -0.98
C GLY A 153 3.47 22.70 -0.54
N PHE A 154 3.86 22.17 0.61
CA PHE A 154 3.22 20.99 1.24
C PHE A 154 1.68 21.09 1.31
N LEU A 155 1.13 22.25 1.64
CA LEU A 155 -0.32 22.44 1.78
C LEU A 155 -1.08 22.25 0.46
N GLN A 156 -0.42 22.45 -0.68
CA GLN A 156 -1.03 22.23 -1.99
C GLN A 156 -1.35 20.75 -2.23
N LEU A 157 -0.58 19.85 -1.64
CA LEU A 157 -0.80 18.40 -1.73
C LEU A 157 -2.04 17.94 -0.92
N LEU A 158 -2.58 18.79 -0.04
CA LEU A 158 -3.67 18.47 0.88
C LEU A 158 -5.03 19.00 0.41
N HIS A 159 -5.30 19.00 -0.90
CA HIS A 159 -6.61 19.36 -1.43
C HIS A 159 -7.67 18.27 -1.15
N PRO A 160 -8.98 18.58 -1.19
CA PRO A 160 -10.04 17.65 -0.77
C PRO A 160 -10.01 16.27 -1.44
N PHE A 161 -9.72 16.21 -2.74
CA PHE A 161 -9.59 14.93 -3.46
C PHE A 161 -8.41 14.08 -2.94
N ALA A 162 -7.30 14.71 -2.55
CA ALA A 162 -6.15 14.00 -2.00
C ALA A 162 -6.45 13.44 -0.60
N LEU A 163 -7.11 14.23 0.25
CA LEU A 163 -7.56 13.77 1.56
C LEU A 163 -8.56 12.62 1.45
N LEU A 164 -9.46 12.67 0.46
CA LEU A 164 -10.36 11.56 0.16
C LEU A 164 -9.59 10.29 -0.24
N GLY A 165 -8.56 10.41 -1.07
CA GLY A 165 -7.67 9.29 -1.40
C GLY A 165 -7.00 8.70 -0.16
N GLY A 166 -6.50 9.54 0.74
CA GLY A 166 -5.94 9.13 2.03
C GLY A 166 -6.93 8.36 2.91
N VAL A 167 -8.16 8.88 3.06
CA VAL A 167 -9.22 8.22 3.84
C VAL A 167 -9.64 6.89 3.20
N MET A 168 -9.82 6.85 1.88
CA MET A 168 -10.21 5.66 1.15
C MET A 168 -9.16 4.56 1.31
N PHE A 169 -7.87 4.86 1.09
CA PHE A 169 -6.81 3.87 1.22
C PHE A 169 -6.62 3.40 2.67
N LEU A 170 -6.74 4.31 3.64
CA LEU A 170 -6.74 3.96 5.06
C LEU A 170 -7.84 2.94 5.40
N LEU A 171 -9.08 3.22 5.01
CA LEU A 171 -10.22 2.33 5.27
C LEU A 171 -10.03 0.96 4.58
N LEU A 172 -9.48 0.96 3.37
CA LEU A 172 -9.16 -0.27 2.65
C LEU A 172 -8.11 -1.11 3.38
N CYS A 173 -7.02 -0.50 3.85
CA CYS A 173 -5.99 -1.16 4.66
C CYS A 173 -6.58 -1.73 5.97
N ILE A 174 -7.45 -0.99 6.67
CA ILE A 174 -8.12 -1.49 7.89
C ILE A 174 -8.96 -2.73 7.59
N VAL A 175 -9.78 -2.71 6.53
CA VAL A 175 -10.58 -3.88 6.14
C VAL A 175 -9.69 -5.05 5.74
N HIS A 176 -8.62 -4.79 4.98
CA HIS A 176 -7.68 -5.81 4.54
C HIS A 176 -6.95 -6.48 5.72
N GLY A 177 -6.47 -5.69 6.69
CA GLY A 177 -5.85 -6.19 7.91
C GLY A 177 -6.82 -6.97 8.80
N LEU A 178 -8.07 -6.52 8.96
CA LEU A 178 -9.07 -7.27 9.73
C LEU A 178 -9.42 -8.62 9.09
N GLN A 179 -9.43 -8.71 7.76
CA GLN A 179 -9.61 -9.98 7.05
C GLN A 179 -8.38 -10.87 7.11
N PHE A 180 -7.18 -10.31 7.12
CA PHE A 180 -5.97 -11.06 7.43
C PHE A 180 -6.04 -11.66 8.85
N LEU A 181 -6.52 -10.91 9.84
CA LEU A 181 -6.71 -11.45 11.18
C LEU A 181 -7.70 -12.61 11.22
N THR A 182 -8.73 -12.65 10.36
CA THR A 182 -9.69 -13.77 10.38
C THR A 182 -9.06 -15.09 9.93
N ILE A 183 -8.10 -15.05 9.00
CA ILE A 183 -7.32 -16.23 8.60
C ILE A 183 -6.20 -16.58 9.60
N ARG A 184 -5.66 -15.61 10.34
CA ARG A 184 -4.50 -15.80 11.23
C ARG A 184 -4.81 -15.99 12.71
N THR A 185 -6.03 -15.76 13.15
CA THR A 185 -6.45 -15.94 14.55
C THR A 185 -7.56 -16.97 14.67
N THR A 186 -7.91 -17.38 15.90
CA THR A 186 -8.95 -18.37 16.20
C THR A 186 -9.93 -17.91 17.27
N GLY A 187 -11.08 -18.57 17.38
CA GLY A 187 -12.06 -18.35 18.45
C GLY A 187 -12.58 -16.91 18.53
N LYS A 188 -12.61 -16.34 19.73
CA LYS A 188 -13.14 -14.99 20.00
C LYS A 188 -12.36 -13.88 19.28
N LEU A 189 -11.05 -14.06 19.04
CA LEU A 189 -10.22 -13.09 18.31
C LEU A 189 -10.66 -13.01 16.83
N ARG A 190 -10.84 -14.16 16.19
CA ARG A 190 -11.32 -14.26 14.81
C ARG A 190 -12.70 -13.61 14.64
N GLU A 191 -13.64 -13.91 15.53
CA GLU A 191 -14.99 -13.37 15.41
C GLU A 191 -15.05 -11.86 15.67
N ARG A 192 -14.22 -11.32 16.58
CA ARG A 192 -14.09 -9.86 16.76
C ARG A 192 -13.53 -9.19 15.50
N ALA A 193 -12.47 -9.73 14.91
CA ALA A 193 -11.93 -9.23 13.66
C ALA A 193 -12.96 -9.26 12.52
N ARG A 194 -13.73 -10.35 12.40
CA ARG A 194 -14.84 -10.47 11.43
C ARG A 194 -15.89 -9.38 11.61
N ILE A 195 -16.39 -9.19 12.84
CA ILE A 195 -17.42 -8.21 13.15
C ILE A 195 -16.91 -6.79 12.87
N ALA A 196 -15.68 -6.49 13.28
CA ALA A 196 -15.04 -5.21 12.99
C ALA A 196 -14.93 -4.98 11.47
N ALA A 197 -14.49 -5.98 10.69
CA ALA A 197 -14.42 -5.87 9.23
C ALA A 197 -15.79 -5.57 8.61
N LEU A 198 -16.85 -6.22 9.07
CA LEU A 198 -18.22 -5.98 8.59
C LEU A 198 -18.75 -4.58 8.95
N LYS A 199 -18.28 -3.98 10.05
CA LYS A 199 -18.66 -2.61 10.44
C LYS A 199 -17.93 -1.56 9.62
N ILE A 200 -16.65 -1.77 9.31
CA ILE A 200 -15.83 -0.80 8.56
C ILE A 200 -16.03 -0.91 7.04
N ALA A 201 -16.31 -2.11 6.52
CA ALA A 201 -16.42 -2.34 5.08
C ALA A 201 -17.42 -1.41 4.34
N PRO A 202 -18.62 -1.09 4.88
CA PRO A 202 -19.51 -0.13 4.24
C PRO A 202 -18.87 1.26 4.06
N LEU A 203 -18.10 1.72 5.04
CA LEU A 203 -17.37 3.00 4.95
C LEU A 203 -16.29 2.95 3.87
N ALA A 204 -15.54 1.85 3.79
CA ALA A 204 -14.53 1.65 2.74
C ALA A 204 -15.17 1.63 1.33
N ILE A 205 -16.32 0.97 1.18
CA ILE A 205 -17.07 0.92 -0.08
C ILE A 205 -17.57 2.31 -0.48
N ILE A 206 -18.15 3.07 0.46
CA ILE A 206 -18.62 4.43 0.20
C ILE A 206 -17.43 5.34 -0.16
N ALA A 207 -16.34 5.28 0.60
CA ALA A 207 -15.15 6.08 0.31
C ALA A 207 -14.57 5.74 -1.08
N LEU A 208 -14.54 4.46 -1.45
CA LEU A 208 -14.13 4.02 -2.79
C LEU A 208 -15.05 4.57 -3.89
N LEU A 209 -16.37 4.50 -3.72
CA LEU A 209 -17.33 5.02 -4.70
C LEU A 209 -17.20 6.53 -4.88
N ILE A 210 -17.08 7.29 -3.79
CA ILE A 210 -16.89 8.75 -3.86
C ILE A 210 -15.53 9.05 -4.52
N PHE A 211 -14.46 8.35 -4.14
CA PHE A 211 -13.14 8.53 -4.74
C PHE A 211 -13.15 8.25 -6.24
N ALA A 212 -13.74 7.14 -6.68
CA ALA A 212 -13.87 6.78 -8.08
C ALA A 212 -14.73 7.82 -8.85
N GLY A 213 -15.88 8.19 -8.30
CA GLY A 213 -16.78 9.17 -8.92
C GLY A 213 -16.15 10.55 -9.10
N VAL A 214 -15.46 11.06 -8.06
CA VAL A 214 -14.73 12.34 -8.16
C VAL A 214 -13.51 12.20 -9.07
N GLY A 215 -12.81 11.06 -9.04
CA GLY A 215 -11.64 10.78 -9.87
C GLY A 215 -11.97 10.80 -11.36
N LEU A 216 -13.10 10.21 -11.77
CA LEU A 216 -13.57 10.24 -13.16
C LEU A 216 -13.81 11.67 -13.68
N TRP A 217 -14.16 12.60 -12.80
CA TRP A 217 -14.37 14.01 -13.17
C TRP A 217 -13.11 14.86 -13.10
N LYS A 218 -12.20 14.55 -12.16
CA LYS A 218 -11.01 15.37 -11.88
C LYS A 218 -9.77 14.96 -12.68
N THR A 219 -9.78 13.81 -13.34
CA THR A 219 -8.58 13.20 -13.91
C THR A 219 -8.83 12.80 -15.36
N ASP A 220 -7.77 12.84 -16.17
CA ASP A 220 -7.81 12.46 -17.59
C ASP A 220 -7.34 11.00 -17.83
N ILE A 221 -6.93 10.30 -16.77
CA ILE A 221 -6.35 8.95 -16.86
C ILE A 221 -7.34 7.89 -17.40
N PHE A 222 -8.63 8.21 -17.43
CA PHE A 222 -9.70 7.34 -17.94
C PHE A 222 -10.19 7.75 -19.34
N THR A 223 -9.79 8.91 -19.85
CA THR A 223 -10.25 9.38 -21.17
C THR A 223 -9.33 8.94 -22.30
N GLY A 224 -8.03 8.78 -22.02
CA GLY A 224 -7.02 8.44 -23.04
C GLY A 224 -7.04 6.99 -23.54
N HIS A 225 -7.53 6.04 -22.75
CA HIS A 225 -7.46 4.59 -23.04
C HIS A 225 -8.82 3.96 -23.43
N GLY A 226 -9.85 4.79 -23.64
CA GLY A 226 -11.21 4.35 -23.96
C GLY A 226 -12.07 4.03 -22.74
N THR A 227 -13.40 4.08 -22.92
CA THR A 227 -14.39 3.90 -21.83
C THR A 227 -14.36 2.50 -21.20
N GLU A 228 -13.87 1.50 -21.94
CA GLU A 228 -13.63 0.12 -21.47
C GLU A 228 -12.70 0.07 -20.25
N TRP A 229 -11.77 1.03 -20.12
CA TRP A 229 -10.82 1.08 -19.00
C TRP A 229 -11.50 1.24 -17.63
N ILE A 230 -12.70 1.82 -17.60
CA ILE A 230 -13.52 1.97 -16.39
C ILE A 230 -13.94 0.61 -15.81
N MET A 231 -13.88 -0.48 -16.58
CA MET A 231 -14.16 -1.82 -16.07
C MET A 231 -13.20 -2.27 -14.96
N VAL A 232 -11.95 -1.80 -14.95
CA VAL A 232 -10.96 -2.16 -13.92
C VAL A 232 -11.34 -1.63 -12.53
N PRO A 233 -11.62 -0.33 -12.34
CA PRO A 233 -12.09 0.17 -11.03
C PRO A 233 -13.49 -0.35 -10.66
N ILE A 234 -14.37 -0.64 -11.64
CA ILE A 234 -15.63 -1.35 -11.37
C ILE A 234 -15.35 -2.75 -10.80
N GLY A 235 -14.41 -3.49 -11.41
CA GLY A 235 -13.97 -4.79 -10.92
C GLY A 235 -13.44 -4.71 -9.49
N ALA A 236 -12.69 -3.67 -9.14
CA ALA A 236 -12.21 -3.45 -7.78
C ALA A 236 -13.35 -3.25 -6.78
N PHE A 237 -14.37 -2.46 -7.15
CA PHE A 237 -15.58 -2.26 -6.35
C PHE A 237 -16.35 -3.57 -6.15
N VAL A 238 -16.54 -4.35 -7.22
CA VAL A 238 -17.19 -5.67 -7.16
C VAL A 238 -16.40 -6.62 -6.26
N ALA A 239 -15.07 -6.64 -6.37
CA ALA A 239 -14.20 -7.45 -5.52
C ALA A 239 -14.31 -7.05 -4.04
N LEU A 240 -14.43 -5.76 -3.71
CA LEU A 240 -14.58 -5.30 -2.33
C LEU A 240 -15.93 -5.69 -1.74
N CYS A 241 -17.00 -5.56 -2.54
CA CYS A 241 -18.33 -6.03 -2.17
C CYS A 241 -18.36 -7.55 -1.97
N ALA A 242 -17.76 -8.31 -2.91
CA ALA A 242 -17.64 -9.76 -2.83
C ALA A 242 -16.85 -10.19 -1.60
N SER A 243 -15.74 -9.52 -1.30
CA SER A 243 -14.95 -9.75 -0.10
C SER A 243 -15.78 -9.58 1.18
N THR A 244 -16.56 -8.50 1.27
CA THR A 244 -17.44 -8.23 2.41
C THR A 244 -18.51 -9.33 2.57
N LEU A 245 -19.10 -9.79 1.46
CA LEU A 245 -20.07 -10.88 1.45
C LEU A 245 -19.44 -12.22 1.87
N LEU A 246 -18.23 -12.52 1.39
CA LEU A 246 -17.50 -13.74 1.74
C LEU A 246 -17.10 -13.74 3.21
N ASN A 247 -16.70 -12.59 3.75
CA ASN A 247 -16.45 -12.41 5.17
C ASN A 247 -17.73 -12.64 6.00
N LYS A 248 -18.89 -12.17 5.53
CA LYS A 248 -20.19 -12.46 6.17
C LYS A 248 -20.52 -13.95 6.12
N ARG A 249 -20.19 -14.64 5.03
CA ARG A 249 -20.39 -16.09 4.81
C ARG A 249 -19.31 -16.97 5.47
N ARG A 250 -18.43 -16.41 6.30
CA ARG A 250 -17.34 -17.14 6.99
C ARG A 250 -16.34 -17.83 6.06
N ARG A 251 -16.19 -17.35 4.82
CA ARG A 251 -15.19 -17.82 3.86
C ARG A 251 -13.94 -16.92 3.91
N ASP A 252 -13.21 -17.01 5.01
CA ASP A 252 -12.13 -16.06 5.38
C ASP A 252 -11.01 -15.97 4.33
N GLY A 253 -10.52 -17.11 3.83
CA GLY A 253 -9.47 -17.11 2.80
C GLY A 253 -9.91 -16.41 1.51
N TRP A 254 -11.14 -16.66 1.05
CA TRP A 254 -11.68 -16.00 -0.15
C TRP A 254 -11.98 -14.52 0.09
N ALA A 255 -12.39 -14.13 1.30
CA ALA A 255 -12.56 -12.72 1.64
C ALA A 255 -11.24 -11.96 1.50
N PHE A 256 -10.14 -12.50 2.06
CA PHE A 256 -8.81 -11.91 1.97
C PHE A 256 -8.28 -11.87 0.54
N VAL A 257 -8.49 -12.92 -0.26
CA VAL A 257 -8.13 -12.92 -1.69
C VAL A 257 -8.87 -11.81 -2.44
N MET A 258 -10.16 -11.60 -2.14
CA MET A 258 -10.95 -10.58 -2.82
C MET A 258 -10.58 -9.15 -2.39
N THR A 259 -10.19 -8.90 -1.12
CA THR A 259 -9.62 -7.58 -0.75
C THR A 259 -8.26 -7.35 -1.37
N SER A 260 -7.41 -8.39 -1.44
CA SER A 260 -6.13 -8.30 -2.16
C SER A 260 -6.37 -7.93 -3.63
N LEU A 261 -7.35 -8.58 -4.28
CA LEU A 261 -7.74 -8.28 -5.66
C LEU A 261 -8.26 -6.85 -5.82
N THR A 262 -9.04 -6.33 -4.86
CA THR A 262 -9.43 -4.91 -4.85
C THR A 262 -8.21 -4.00 -4.90
N ILE A 263 -7.21 -4.21 -4.03
CA ILE A 263 -6.00 -3.38 -4.01
C ILE A 263 -5.24 -3.50 -5.34
N VAL A 264 -5.06 -4.72 -5.86
CA VAL A 264 -4.42 -4.96 -7.16
C VAL A 264 -5.12 -4.19 -8.27
N LEU A 265 -6.44 -4.31 -8.38
CA LEU A 265 -7.20 -3.67 -9.45
C LEU A 265 -7.20 -2.14 -9.33
N LEU A 266 -7.29 -1.57 -8.12
CA LEU A 266 -7.21 -0.11 -7.93
C LEU A 266 -5.84 0.43 -8.31
N SER A 267 -4.78 -0.18 -7.79
CA SER A 267 -3.42 0.25 -8.09
C SER A 267 -3.09 0.07 -9.57
N ALA A 268 -3.46 -1.07 -10.17
CA ALA A 268 -3.30 -1.29 -11.61
C ALA A 268 -4.09 -0.28 -12.44
N SER A 269 -5.33 0.06 -12.04
CA SER A 269 -6.15 1.07 -12.70
C SER A 269 -5.45 2.43 -12.78
N VAL A 270 -4.77 2.83 -11.69
CA VAL A 270 -4.02 4.10 -11.66
C VAL A 270 -2.79 4.03 -12.55
N PHE A 271 -1.92 3.01 -12.38
CA PHE A 271 -0.70 2.90 -13.16
C PHE A 271 -0.96 2.81 -14.66
N ALA A 272 -1.88 1.94 -15.09
CA ALA A 272 -2.18 1.82 -16.51
C ALA A 272 -3.01 3.00 -17.05
N GLY A 273 -3.82 3.67 -16.22
CA GLY A 273 -4.46 4.92 -16.62
C GLY A 273 -3.46 6.07 -16.84
N MET A 274 -2.41 6.13 -16.04
CA MET A 274 -1.37 7.14 -16.18
C MET A 274 -0.46 6.88 -17.38
N PHE A 275 -0.22 5.61 -17.74
CA PHE A 275 0.65 5.24 -18.85
C PHE A 275 0.31 6.01 -20.15
N PRO A 276 1.30 6.55 -20.89
CA PRO A 276 2.75 6.42 -20.70
C PRO A 276 3.37 7.43 -19.72
N ARG A 277 2.56 8.22 -19.00
CA ARG A 277 3.00 9.20 -18.01
C ARG A 277 3.29 8.50 -16.68
N VAL A 278 4.39 8.88 -16.05
CA VAL A 278 4.78 8.44 -14.71
C VAL A 278 4.44 9.50 -13.65
N LEU A 279 4.45 10.78 -14.02
CA LEU A 279 3.90 11.90 -13.25
C LEU A 279 3.26 12.91 -14.19
N ILE A 280 2.06 13.37 -13.84
CA ILE A 280 1.30 14.37 -14.59
C ILE A 280 1.65 15.75 -14.04
N SER A 281 1.94 16.71 -14.92
CA SER A 281 2.15 18.10 -14.55
C SER A 281 0.85 18.89 -14.62
N SER A 282 0.53 19.62 -13.55
CA SER A 282 -0.59 20.57 -13.54
C SER A 282 -0.25 21.92 -14.19
N LEU A 283 1.04 22.19 -14.48
CA LEU A 283 1.47 23.42 -15.17
C LEU A 283 1.33 23.32 -16.71
N GLY A 284 1.20 22.10 -17.24
CA GLY A 284 0.99 21.85 -18.66
C GLY A 284 1.50 20.48 -19.07
N SER A 285 0.80 19.83 -19.99
CA SER A 285 1.11 18.46 -20.44
C SER A 285 2.48 18.31 -21.09
N ILE A 286 3.08 19.41 -21.57
CA ILE A 286 4.46 19.42 -22.09
C ILE A 286 5.51 19.11 -21.02
N TYR A 287 5.17 19.32 -19.74
CA TYR A 287 6.04 19.07 -18.59
C TYR A 287 5.76 17.72 -17.92
N ASP A 288 4.87 16.90 -18.49
CA ASP A 288 4.60 15.55 -18.00
C ASP A 288 5.89 14.73 -18.03
N LEU A 289 6.13 13.98 -16.94
CA LEU A 289 7.15 12.95 -16.96
C LEU A 289 6.54 11.68 -17.55
N THR A 290 7.21 11.15 -18.56
CA THR A 290 6.82 9.94 -19.28
C THR A 290 7.90 8.89 -19.14
N ILE A 291 7.56 7.65 -19.48
CA ILE A 291 8.54 6.56 -19.54
C ILE A 291 9.68 6.81 -20.54
N TYR A 292 9.57 7.82 -21.40
CA TYR A 292 10.60 8.15 -22.40
C TYR A 292 11.52 9.27 -21.93
N ASN A 293 10.99 10.32 -21.32
CA ASN A 293 11.79 11.48 -20.90
C ASN A 293 12.35 11.35 -19.46
N ALA A 294 11.86 10.39 -18.69
CA ALA A 294 12.27 10.17 -17.30
C ALA A 294 13.22 8.97 -17.12
N ALA A 295 13.39 8.14 -18.16
CA ALA A 295 14.15 6.91 -18.11
C ALA A 295 15.67 7.12 -18.14
N SER A 296 16.39 6.16 -17.55
CA SER A 296 17.83 5.97 -17.75
C SER A 296 18.15 5.54 -19.18
N GLY A 297 19.41 5.67 -19.59
CA GLY A 297 19.86 5.21 -20.91
C GLY A 297 19.77 3.70 -21.09
N ASP A 298 19.62 3.25 -22.34
CA ASP A 298 19.39 1.84 -22.73
C ASP A 298 20.36 0.85 -22.09
N TYR A 299 21.65 1.21 -21.99
CA TYR A 299 22.66 0.35 -21.39
C TYR A 299 22.36 0.04 -19.92
N ALA A 300 21.98 1.05 -19.13
CA ALA A 300 21.66 0.89 -17.72
C ALA A 300 20.42 0.00 -17.56
N LEU A 301 19.37 0.26 -18.36
CA LEU A 301 18.15 -0.54 -18.33
C LEU A 301 18.41 -2.01 -18.68
N LYS A 302 19.23 -2.29 -19.72
CA LYS A 302 19.63 -3.66 -20.07
C LYS A 302 20.38 -4.34 -18.93
N LEU A 303 21.37 -3.66 -18.35
CA LEU A 303 22.18 -4.20 -17.28
C LEU A 303 21.33 -4.56 -16.05
N MET A 304 20.46 -3.64 -15.63
CA MET A 304 19.54 -3.89 -14.52
C MET A 304 18.60 -5.06 -14.84
N THR A 305 18.11 -5.19 -16.07
CA THR A 305 17.22 -6.30 -16.46
C THR A 305 17.90 -7.65 -16.26
N TYR A 306 19.18 -7.78 -16.63
CA TYR A 306 19.93 -9.02 -16.38
C TYR A 306 20.08 -9.32 -14.88
N PHE A 307 20.40 -8.31 -14.06
CA PHE A 307 20.47 -8.48 -12.61
C PHE A 307 19.12 -8.86 -12.00
N SER A 308 18.03 -8.22 -12.44
CA SER A 308 16.69 -8.54 -11.95
C SER A 308 16.27 -9.97 -12.30
N ILE A 309 16.52 -10.43 -13.52
CA ILE A 309 16.21 -11.82 -13.91
C ILE A 309 17.01 -12.81 -13.05
N ALA A 310 18.25 -12.50 -12.71
CA ALA A 310 19.08 -13.36 -11.87
C ALA A 310 18.62 -13.39 -10.41
N ILE A 311 18.24 -12.25 -9.83
CA ILE A 311 17.99 -12.11 -8.38
C ILE A 311 16.51 -12.35 -8.01
N LEU A 312 15.58 -11.85 -8.84
CA LEU A 312 14.15 -11.84 -8.53
C LEU A 312 13.57 -13.23 -8.20
N PRO A 313 13.93 -14.33 -8.90
CA PRO A 313 13.41 -15.66 -8.57
C PRO A 313 13.79 -16.10 -7.15
N PHE A 314 15.00 -15.78 -6.69
CA PHE A 314 15.45 -16.13 -5.34
C PHE A 314 14.70 -15.32 -4.29
N VAL A 315 14.51 -14.01 -4.53
CA VAL A 315 13.75 -13.14 -3.62
C VAL A 315 12.30 -13.63 -3.50
N LEU A 316 11.62 -13.87 -4.61
CA LEU A 316 10.26 -14.39 -4.62
C LEU A 316 10.17 -15.78 -3.99
N GLY A 317 11.15 -16.66 -4.28
CA GLY A 317 11.22 -17.99 -3.66
C GLY A 317 11.34 -17.92 -2.14
N SER A 318 12.21 -17.05 -1.63
CA SER A 318 12.37 -16.84 -0.18
C SER A 318 11.11 -16.28 0.48
N GLN A 319 10.41 -15.35 -0.20
CA GLN A 319 9.15 -14.79 0.26
C GLN A 319 8.05 -15.86 0.32
N ILE A 320 7.86 -16.62 -0.77
CA ILE A 320 6.88 -17.71 -0.85
C ILE A 320 7.15 -18.74 0.24
N TRP A 321 8.43 -19.10 0.45
CA TRP A 321 8.83 -20.02 1.51
C TRP A 321 8.46 -19.49 2.90
N SER A 322 8.73 -18.22 3.20
CA SER A 322 8.33 -17.59 4.47
C SER A 322 6.82 -17.69 4.72
N PHE A 323 6.01 -17.31 3.72
CA PHE A 323 4.54 -17.42 3.79
C PHE A 323 4.06 -18.86 3.94
N TYR A 324 4.74 -19.82 3.31
CA TYR A 324 4.42 -21.25 3.42
C TYR A 324 4.71 -21.81 4.81
N VAL A 325 5.85 -21.44 5.40
CA VAL A 325 6.29 -21.89 6.73
C VAL A 325 5.38 -21.33 7.82
N PHE A 326 5.10 -20.03 7.77
CA PHE A 326 4.30 -19.34 8.79
C PHE A 326 2.80 -19.29 8.49
N ARG A 327 2.27 -20.19 7.64
CA ARG A 327 0.85 -20.17 7.24
C ARG A 327 -0.15 -20.48 8.35
N GLN A 328 0.31 -21.12 9.43
CA GLN A 328 -0.58 -21.58 10.50
C GLN A 328 -1.11 -20.40 11.32
N PRO A 329 -2.37 -20.44 11.78
CA PRO A 329 -2.90 -19.43 12.71
C PRO A 329 -2.13 -19.42 14.03
N VAL A 330 -1.99 -18.23 14.62
CA VAL A 330 -1.41 -18.05 15.96
C VAL A 330 -2.47 -18.41 16.99
N LYS A 331 -2.21 -19.45 17.81
CA LYS A 331 -3.21 -20.07 18.70
C LYS A 331 -3.01 -19.72 20.17
N SER A 332 -1.77 -19.54 20.63
CA SER A 332 -1.48 -19.29 22.05
C SER A 332 -0.09 -18.66 22.28
N ASP A 333 0.23 -18.33 23.54
CA ASP A 333 1.51 -17.74 23.97
C ASP A 333 2.75 -18.54 23.50
N LYS A 334 2.61 -19.86 23.32
CA LYS A 334 3.66 -20.75 22.82
C LYS A 334 4.07 -20.47 21.36
N ASP A 335 3.26 -19.73 20.61
CA ASP A 335 3.52 -19.36 19.21
C ASP A 335 4.12 -17.94 19.08
N LEU A 336 4.52 -17.31 20.20
CA LEU A 336 4.89 -15.89 20.28
C LEU A 336 6.41 -15.62 20.41
N GLU A 337 7.26 -16.64 20.34
CA GLU A 337 8.72 -16.52 20.32
C GLU A 337 9.24 -16.61 18.89
N TYR A 338 9.87 -15.53 18.42
CA TYR A 338 10.63 -15.43 17.16
C TYR A 338 11.97 -14.76 17.41
#